data_AF-A0A7S3NTU9-F1
#
_entry.id   AF-A0A7S3NTU9-F1
#
_cell.length_a   1.000
_cell.length_b   1.000
_cell.length_c   1.000
_cell.angle_alpha   90.00
_cell.angle_beta   90.00
_cell.angle_gamma   90.00
#
_symmetry.space_group_name_H-M   'P 1'
#
loop_
_entity.id
_entity.type
_entity.pdbx_description
1 polymer ?
#
loop_
_entity_poly.entity_id
_entity_poly.type
_entity_poly.pdbx_seq_one_letter_code
_entity_poly.pdbx_strand_id
1 'polypeptide(L)'
;MFAENKFKRELIDKHIQKHNTVSIYRVGNLVDLCTGPHLPHSGYIGEIIVQKQSGSYWQGNVENPKTQRIHGISFKTRDELKEWKKLQEEIAKRDHRVIAKNQKLFTLDMESPGGVGFLPN
;
A
#
# COMPACT_ATOMS: atom_id res chain seq x y z
N MET A 1 7.19 -18.19 -18.39
CA MET A 1 7.37 -16.76 -18.01
C MET A 1 7.32 -16.54 -16.49
N PHE A 2 6.42 -17.16 -15.73
CA PHE A 2 6.32 -16.99 -14.26
C PHE A 2 6.49 -18.30 -13.45
N ALA A 3 7.35 -19.21 -13.91
CA ALA A 3 7.47 -20.57 -13.34
C ALA A 3 7.81 -20.55 -11.83
N GLU A 4 8.69 -19.63 -11.42
CA GLU A 4 9.20 -19.55 -10.05
C GLU A 4 8.28 -18.80 -9.09
N ASN A 5 7.31 -18.02 -9.60
CA ASN A 5 6.45 -17.19 -8.76
C ASN A 5 5.08 -17.85 -8.55
N LYS A 6 4.92 -18.53 -7.40
CA LYS A 6 3.67 -19.18 -6.99
C LYS A 6 2.46 -18.22 -7.00
N PHE A 7 2.65 -16.99 -6.53
CA PHE A 7 1.57 -16.01 -6.40
C PHE A 7 1.03 -15.58 -7.77
N LYS A 8 1.92 -15.32 -8.74
CA LYS A 8 1.53 -14.96 -10.10
C LYS A 8 0.80 -16.09 -10.83
N ARG A 9 1.21 -17.35 -10.63
CA ARG A 9 0.50 -18.51 -11.19
C ARG A 9 -0.92 -18.62 -10.66
N GLU A 10 -1.10 -18.51 -9.34
CA GLU A 10 -2.43 -18.54 -8.73
C GLU A 10 -3.34 -17.42 -9.27
N LEU A 11 -2.78 -16.22 -9.50
CA LEU A 11 -3.52 -15.13 -10.13
C LEU A 11 -3.92 -15.44 -11.58
N ILE A 12 -3.02 -16.02 -12.38
CA ILE A 12 -3.31 -16.42 -13.76
C ILE A 12 -4.43 -17.44 -13.79
N ASP A 13 -4.34 -18.50 -12.98
CA ASP A 13 -5.34 -19.58 -12.96
C ASP A 13 -6.73 -19.03 -12.61
N LYS A 14 -6.82 -18.16 -11.60
CA LYS A 14 -8.08 -17.49 -11.22
C LYS A 14 -8.60 -16.56 -12.31
N HIS A 15 -7.72 -15.84 -13.00
CA HIS A 15 -8.14 -14.87 -14.00
C HIS A 15 -8.59 -15.56 -15.30
N ILE A 16 -7.92 -16.63 -15.72
CA ILE A 16 -8.32 -17.45 -16.89
C ILE A 16 -9.71 -18.05 -16.67
N GLN A 17 -9.98 -18.57 -15.47
CA GLN A 17 -11.31 -19.10 -15.13
C GLN A 17 -12.44 -18.07 -15.31
N LYS A 18 -12.14 -16.78 -15.13
CA LYS A 18 -13.13 -15.71 -15.19
C LYS A 18 -13.20 -15.00 -16.55
N HIS A 19 -12.07 -14.81 -17.22
CA HIS A 19 -11.96 -13.90 -18.38
C HIS A 19 -11.32 -14.53 -19.63
N ASN A 20 -11.04 -15.84 -19.61
CA ASN A 20 -10.49 -16.66 -20.72
C ASN A 20 -9.17 -16.16 -21.36
N THR A 21 -8.71 -14.96 -20.99
CA THR A 21 -7.52 -14.28 -21.48
C THR A 21 -6.87 -13.54 -20.32
N VAL A 22 -5.55 -13.41 -20.37
CA VAL A 22 -4.75 -12.69 -19.37
C VAL A 22 -3.79 -11.78 -20.11
N SER A 23 -3.75 -10.51 -19.71
CA SER A 23 -2.81 -9.52 -20.24
C SER A 23 -1.54 -9.46 -19.40
N ILE A 24 -0.43 -9.23 -20.10
CA ILE A 24 0.91 -9.10 -19.52
C ILE A 24 1.47 -7.75 -19.96
N TYR A 25 2.00 -7.00 -18.99
CA TYR A 25 2.71 -5.76 -19.22
C TYR A 25 4.22 -5.98 -19.12
N ARG A 26 4.98 -5.37 -20.03
CA ARG A 26 6.44 -5.47 -20.06
C ARG A 26 7.07 -4.09 -20.18
N VAL A 27 8.03 -3.80 -19.31
CA VAL A 27 8.88 -2.60 -19.35
C VAL A 27 10.33 -3.04 -19.20
N GLY A 28 11.07 -3.03 -20.31
CA GLY A 28 12.44 -3.56 -20.36
C GLY A 28 12.49 -5.01 -19.90
N ASN A 29 13.14 -5.25 -18.76
CA ASN A 29 13.28 -6.57 -18.14
C ASN A 29 12.15 -6.91 -17.16
N LEU A 30 11.36 -5.92 -16.73
CA LEU A 30 10.21 -6.13 -15.86
C LEU A 30 9.04 -6.69 -16.68
N VAL A 31 8.47 -7.79 -16.20
CA VAL A 31 7.27 -8.40 -16.78
C VAL A 31 6.26 -8.66 -15.66
N ASP A 32 5.05 -8.16 -15.80
CA ASP A 32 4.01 -8.26 -14.78
C ASP A 32 2.62 -8.52 -15.34
N LEU A 33 1.74 -9.07 -14.49
CA LEU A 33 0.35 -9.32 -14.80
C LEU A 33 -0.44 -8.06 -14.49
N CYS A 34 -0.89 -7.35 -15.52
CA CYS A 34 -1.70 -6.16 -15.34
C CYS A 34 -2.61 -5.93 -16.54
N THR A 35 -3.83 -5.49 -16.26
CA THR A 35 -4.85 -5.16 -17.27
C THR A 35 -4.73 -3.75 -17.82
N GLY A 36 -3.90 -2.90 -17.22
CA GLY A 36 -3.72 -1.51 -17.64
C GLY A 36 -4.95 -0.62 -17.39
N PRO A 37 -4.96 0.61 -17.94
CA PRO A 37 -3.96 1.17 -18.86
C PRO A 37 -2.65 1.55 -18.16
N HIS A 38 -1.55 1.50 -18.91
CA HIS A 38 -0.23 1.94 -18.47
C HIS A 38 0.19 3.23 -19.19
N LEU A 39 1.19 3.92 -18.63
CA LEU A 39 1.83 5.05 -19.30
C LEU A 39 2.52 4.57 -20.59
N PRO A 40 2.56 5.40 -21.65
CA PRO A 40 3.21 5.03 -22.92
C PRO A 40 4.70 4.67 -22.78
N HIS A 41 5.42 5.35 -21.88
CA HIS A 41 6.80 5.04 -21.53
C HIS A 41 7.13 5.45 -20.10
N SER A 42 8.15 4.82 -19.49
CA SER A 42 8.57 5.07 -18.11
C SER A 42 9.05 6.50 -17.85
N GLY A 43 9.49 7.23 -18.87
CA GLY A 43 9.87 8.65 -18.74
C GLY A 43 8.72 9.61 -18.37
N TYR A 44 7.46 9.17 -18.42
CA TYR A 44 6.34 9.95 -17.89
C TYR A 44 6.22 9.87 -16.37
N ILE A 45 6.93 8.94 -15.74
CA ILE A 45 6.97 8.83 -14.29
C ILE A 45 7.87 9.96 -13.79
N GLY A 46 7.28 10.90 -13.04
CA GLY A 46 8.00 12.00 -12.43
C GLY A 46 8.63 11.59 -11.09
N GLU A 47 8.30 12.34 -10.05
CA GLU A 47 8.85 12.12 -8.71
C GLU A 47 8.16 10.97 -8.00
N ILE A 48 8.92 10.00 -7.50
CA ILE A 48 8.42 8.85 -6.74
C ILE A 48 9.00 8.88 -5.34
N ILE A 49 8.16 8.59 -4.34
CA ILE A 49 8.63 8.33 -2.98
C ILE A 49 8.02 7.05 -2.43
N VAL A 50 8.82 6.34 -1.63
CA VAL A 50 8.34 5.26 -0.76
C VAL A 50 7.86 5.90 0.53
N GLN A 51 6.64 5.58 0.95
CA GLN A 51 5.99 6.17 2.13
C GLN A 51 6.17 5.31 3.38
N LYS A 52 5.77 4.04 3.30
CA LYS A 52 5.73 3.13 4.44
C LYS A 52 5.80 1.68 4.01
N GLN A 53 6.33 0.84 4.87
CA GLN A 53 6.22 -0.62 4.79
C GLN A 53 5.17 -1.15 5.77
N SER A 54 4.47 -2.20 5.39
CA SER A 54 3.50 -2.90 6.23
C SER A 54 3.53 -4.39 5.96
N GLY A 55 3.28 -5.22 6.97
CA GLY A 55 3.00 -6.63 6.76
C GLY A 55 1.57 -6.85 6.25
N SER A 56 1.38 -7.75 5.29
CA SER A 56 0.07 -8.22 4.86
C SER A 56 0.06 -9.73 4.69
N TYR A 57 -1.11 -10.35 4.66
CA TYR A 57 -1.23 -11.75 4.29
C TYR A 57 -1.75 -11.88 2.86
N TRP A 58 -1.31 -12.91 2.15
CA TRP A 58 -1.76 -13.14 0.78
C TRP A 58 -3.29 -13.32 0.72
N GLN A 59 -3.94 -12.54 -0.16
CA GLN A 59 -5.41 -12.44 -0.28
C GLN A 59 -6.13 -12.04 1.02
N GLY A 60 -5.42 -11.47 2.00
CA GLY A 60 -5.99 -11.05 3.28
C GLY A 60 -6.36 -12.20 4.22
N ASN A 61 -6.06 -13.46 3.88
CA ASN A 61 -6.28 -14.60 4.78
C ASN A 61 -5.04 -14.83 5.66
N VAL A 62 -5.23 -14.83 6.98
CA VAL A 62 -4.16 -15.00 7.98
C VAL A 62 -3.45 -16.35 7.89
N GLU A 63 -4.12 -17.39 7.39
CA GLU A 63 -3.54 -18.72 7.18
C GLU A 63 -2.55 -18.76 6.00
N ASN A 64 -2.64 -17.77 5.10
CA ASN A 64 -1.77 -17.70 3.94
C ASN A 64 -0.39 -17.10 4.28
N PRO A 65 0.60 -17.25 3.38
CA PRO A 65 1.92 -16.67 3.59
C PRO A 65 1.90 -15.17 3.88
N LYS A 66 2.72 -14.75 4.85
CA LYS A 66 3.01 -13.33 5.12
C LYS A 66 3.76 -12.72 3.95
N THR A 67 3.36 -11.52 3.58
CA THR A 67 3.90 -10.71 2.49
C THR A 67 4.28 -9.34 3.04
N GLN A 68 5.29 -8.72 2.44
CA GLN A 68 5.65 -7.33 2.74
C GLN A 68 5.02 -6.42 1.69
N ARG A 69 4.28 -5.42 2.15
CA ARG A 69 3.64 -4.41 1.30
C ARG A 69 4.39 -3.09 1.46
N ILE A 70 4.90 -2.59 0.34
CA ILE A 70 5.55 -1.29 0.24
C ILE A 70 4.54 -0.32 -0.37
N HIS A 71 4.27 0.78 0.33
CA HIS A 71 3.42 1.86 -0.16
C HIS A 71 4.30 2.96 -0.73
N GLY A 72 3.97 3.42 -1.94
CA GLY A 72 4.63 4.54 -2.59
C GLY A 72 3.63 5.39 -3.35
N ILE A 73 4.03 6.61 -3.68
CA ILE A 73 3.24 7.54 -4.49
C ILE A 73 4.15 8.23 -5.50
N SER A 74 3.58 8.56 -6.66
CA SER A 74 4.26 9.29 -7.72
C SER A 74 3.50 10.53 -8.13
N PHE A 75 4.21 11.61 -8.44
CA PHE A 75 3.67 12.85 -8.98
C PHE A 75 4.38 13.23 -10.29
N LYS A 76 3.76 14.07 -11.11
CA LYS A 76 4.38 14.50 -12.36
C LYS A 76 5.51 15.50 -12.09
N THR A 77 5.33 16.36 -11.09
CA THR A 77 6.29 17.40 -10.75
C THR A 77 6.73 17.33 -9.28
N ARG A 78 7.87 17.94 -8.98
CA ARG A 78 8.41 18.03 -7.62
C ARG A 78 7.61 18.94 -6.71
N ASP A 79 6.93 19.93 -7.26
CA ASP A 79 6.14 20.85 -6.45
C ASP A 79 4.82 20.22 -5.99
N GLU A 80 4.17 19.39 -6.82
CA GLU A 80 3.04 18.54 -6.41
C GLU A 80 3.43 17.62 -5.24
N LEU A 81 4.61 16.98 -5.32
CA LEU A 81 5.10 16.13 -4.24
C LEU A 81 5.34 16.91 -2.94
N LYS A 82 5.87 18.14 -3.01
CA LYS A 82 6.09 18.99 -1.83
C LYS A 82 4.76 19.39 -1.20
N GLU A 83 3.78 19.79 -2.00
CA GLU A 83 2.45 20.14 -1.52
C GLU A 83 1.78 18.95 -0.84
N TRP A 84 1.86 17.77 -1.48
CA TRP A 84 1.36 16.54 -0.89
C TRP A 84 2.03 16.21 0.45
N LYS A 85 3.36 16.35 0.55
CA LYS A 85 4.10 16.12 1.81
C LYS A 85 3.62 17.07 2.92
N LYS A 86 3.48 18.36 2.59
CA LYS A 86 2.95 19.37 3.52
C LYS A 86 1.55 18.99 4.01
N LEU A 87 0.68 18.50 3.11
CA LEU A 87 -0.65 18.03 3.49
C LEU A 87 -0.59 16.79 4.41
N GLN A 88 0.30 15.84 4.15
CA GLN A 88 0.47 14.68 5.02
C GLN A 88 0.95 15.05 6.42
N GLU A 89 1.85 16.03 6.56
CA GLU A 89 2.27 16.55 7.86
C GLU A 89 1.09 17.17 8.62
N GLU A 90 0.24 17.91 7.93
CA GLU A 90 -0.97 18.50 8.51
C GLU A 90 -2.03 17.47 8.92
N ILE A 91 -2.16 16.37 8.16
CA ILE A 91 -3.03 15.24 8.52
C ILE A 91 -2.47 14.50 9.74
N ALA A 92 -1.16 14.27 9.79
CA ALA A 92 -0.51 13.57 10.89
C ALA A 92 -0.66 14.31 12.23
N LYS A 93 -0.63 15.66 12.22
CA LYS A 93 -0.92 16.48 13.40
C LYS A 93 -2.36 16.34 13.90
N ARG A 94 -3.29 15.96 13.02
CA ARG A 94 -4.72 15.82 13.31
C ARG A 94 -5.14 14.37 13.61
N ASP A 95 -4.19 13.45 13.73
CA ASP A 95 -4.48 12.07 14.11
C ASP A 95 -5.01 12.04 15.56
N HIS A 96 -6.24 11.55 15.73
CA HIS A 96 -6.88 11.43 17.03
C HIS A 96 -6.03 10.66 18.06
N ARG A 97 -5.18 9.72 17.64
CA ARG A 97 -4.28 8.97 18.53
C ARG A 97 -3.17 9.87 19.07
N VAL A 98 -2.64 10.77 18.24
CA VAL A 98 -1.62 11.74 18.63
C VAL A 98 -2.24 12.80 19.53
N ILE A 99 -3.40 13.33 19.15
CA ILE A 99 -4.14 14.33 19.94
C ILE A 99 -4.52 13.75 21.31
N ALA A 100 -5.12 12.56 21.35
CA ALA A 100 -5.56 11.93 22.59
C ALA A 100 -4.39 11.65 23.54
N LYS A 101 -3.24 11.22 23.01
CA LYS A 101 -2.03 11.05 23.81
C LYS A 101 -1.54 12.38 24.39
N ASN A 102 -1.49 13.44 23.58
CA ASN A 102 -0.99 14.75 24.00
C ASN A 102 -1.91 15.43 25.00
N GLN A 103 -3.22 15.31 24.79
CA GLN A 103 -4.23 15.90 25.66
C GLN A 103 -4.58 14.99 26.84
N LYS A 104 -4.13 13.72 26.87
CA LYS A 104 -4.50 12.69 27.86
C LYS A 104 -5.98 12.30 27.83
N LEU A 105 -6.61 12.19 26.67
CA LEU A 105 -8.04 11.89 26.54
C LEU A 105 -8.36 10.40 26.73
N PHE A 106 -7.55 9.52 26.16
CA PHE A 106 -7.69 8.08 26.33
C PHE A 106 -6.33 7.38 26.23
N THR A 107 -6.25 6.18 26.80
CA THR A 107 -5.09 5.28 26.71
C THR A 107 -5.47 4.00 25.98
N LEU A 108 -4.48 3.43 25.31
CA LEU A 108 -4.54 2.09 24.72
C LEU A 108 -3.49 1.26 25.46
N ASP A 109 -3.93 0.22 26.16
CA ASP A 109 -3.04 -0.68 26.89
C ASP A 109 -2.63 -1.86 26.01
N MET A 110 -1.39 -2.29 26.15
CA MET A 110 -0.88 -3.51 25.51
C MET A 110 -1.48 -4.76 26.14
N GLU A 111 -1.87 -4.71 27.43
CA GLU A 111 -2.51 -5.83 28.11
C GLU A 111 -3.96 -6.05 27.64
N SER A 112 -4.59 -5.02 27.06
CA SER A 112 -5.93 -5.08 26.46
C SER A 112 -5.93 -4.46 25.06
N PRO A 113 -5.39 -5.16 24.04
CA PRO A 113 -5.33 -4.63 22.68
C PRO A 113 -6.72 -4.33 22.12
N GLY A 114 -6.97 -3.07 21.80
CA GLY A 114 -8.27 -2.59 21.31
C GLY A 114 -9.23 -2.12 22.40
N GLY A 115 -8.91 -2.32 23.68
CA GLY A 115 -9.57 -1.67 24.80
C GLY A 115 -9.18 -0.20 24.90
N VAL A 116 -10.16 0.66 25.18
CA VAL A 116 -9.95 2.12 25.33
C VAL A 116 -10.22 2.52 26.78
N GLY A 117 -9.19 3.00 27.48
CA GLY A 117 -9.33 3.60 28.80
C GLY A 117 -9.57 5.10 28.67
N PHE A 118 -10.80 5.57 28.88
CA PHE A 118 -11.10 7.01 28.88
C PHE A 118 -10.54 7.65 30.16
N LEU A 119 -9.78 8.72 29.99
CA LEU A 119 -9.18 9.45 31.10
C LEU A 119 -10.11 10.60 31.54
N PRO A 120 -10.02 11.05 32.81
CA PRO A 120 -11.01 11.94 33.43
C PRO A 120 -11.04 13.40 32.94
N ASN A 121 -10.36 13.73 31.85
CA ASN A 121 -10.17 15.11 31.39
C ASN A 121 -11.45 15.91 31.20
#